data_AF-D5RNS9-F1
#
_entry.id   AF-D5RNS9-F1
#
_cell.length_a   1.000
_cell.length_b   1.000
_cell.length_c   1.000
_cell.angle_alpha   90.00
_cell.angle_beta   90.00
_cell.angle_gamma   90.00
#
_symmetry.space_group_name_H-M   'P 1'
#
loop_
_entity.id
_entity.type
_entity.pdbx_description
1 polymer ?
#
loop_
_entity_poly.entity_id
_entity_poly.type
_entity_poly.pdbx_seq_one_letter_code
_entity_poly.pdbx_strand_id
1 'polypeptide(L)'
;AKWLRALAQSTQQARAGGAKAAIAAAAQQQIAPLCRAVEGRFPLRRDGADVPVDDFARLFAPGGVLEQFFAQNIRPYADTTQNPWRPMATDGLAPPVTAADLAQFQRAQAIRDAFFPGVAGTGLRFELIPQGLDLNSNSAVLEADGVRNELPPTGTGRPVLLSWPARGNVSLAFTPPGYAGSLTLDGGWSSLRLVMGPHATLQRLGGERYRLTIAHGDRGAIFELRPGSSTNPFNLAELSRFRCPVLAP
;
A
#
# COMPACT_ATOMS: atom_id res chain seq x y z
N ALA A 1 -12.88 -40.94 -35.55
CA ALA A 1 -13.12 -39.92 -34.49
C ALA A 1 -11.87 -39.50 -33.70
N LYS A 2 -10.84 -40.35 -33.49
CA LYS A 2 -9.65 -39.99 -32.69
C LYS A 2 -8.80 -38.83 -33.27
N TRP A 3 -8.63 -38.77 -34.60
CA TRP A 3 -7.83 -37.73 -35.26
C TRP A 3 -8.48 -36.33 -35.21
N LEU A 4 -9.81 -36.23 -35.34
CA LEU A 4 -10.54 -34.97 -35.19
C LEU A 4 -10.43 -34.40 -33.77
N ARG A 5 -10.46 -35.27 -32.74
CA ARG A 5 -10.24 -34.87 -31.35
C ARG A 5 -8.81 -34.39 -31.13
N ALA A 6 -7.82 -35.07 -31.70
CA ALA A 6 -6.41 -34.66 -31.61
C ALA A 6 -6.16 -33.30 -32.31
N LEU A 7 -6.80 -33.05 -33.46
CA LEU A 7 -6.71 -31.78 -34.18
C LEU A 7 -7.43 -30.63 -33.43
N ALA A 8 -8.58 -30.92 -32.83
CA ALA A 8 -9.29 -29.96 -31.98
C ALA A 8 -8.46 -29.62 -30.72
N GLN A 9 -7.82 -30.61 -30.10
CA GLN A 9 -6.94 -30.40 -28.94
C GLN A 9 -5.69 -29.59 -29.29
N SER A 10 -5.04 -29.87 -30.43
CA SER A 10 -3.84 -29.15 -30.85
C SER A 10 -4.12 -27.68 -31.19
N THR A 11 -5.24 -27.40 -31.87
CA THR A 11 -5.68 -26.03 -32.17
C THR A 11 -6.06 -25.25 -30.91
N GLN A 12 -6.71 -25.90 -29.93
CA GLN A 12 -7.01 -25.32 -28.62
C GLN A 12 -5.74 -24.98 -27.83
N GLN A 13 -4.76 -25.88 -27.78
CA GLN A 13 -3.48 -25.64 -27.11
C GLN A 13 -2.68 -24.51 -27.75
N ALA A 14 -2.65 -24.42 -29.08
CA ALA A 14 -1.99 -23.32 -29.79
C ALA A 14 -2.62 -21.96 -29.48
N ARG A 15 -3.97 -21.89 -29.42
CA ARG A 15 -4.70 -20.67 -29.04
C ARG A 15 -4.42 -20.25 -27.59
N ALA A 16 -4.46 -21.21 -26.65
CA ALA A 16 -4.17 -20.94 -25.25
C ALA A 16 -2.72 -20.43 -25.03
N GLY A 17 -1.75 -21.03 -25.72
CA GLY A 17 -0.36 -20.57 -25.71
C GLY A 17 -0.20 -19.16 -26.31
N GLY A 18 -0.90 -18.86 -27.40
CA GLY A 18 -0.91 -17.52 -28.00
C GLY A 18 -1.50 -16.45 -27.06
N ALA A 19 -2.59 -16.76 -26.35
CA ALA A 19 -3.18 -15.85 -25.36
C ALA A 19 -2.22 -15.56 -24.20
N LYS A 20 -1.55 -16.60 -23.66
CA LYS A 20 -0.57 -16.47 -22.59
C LYS A 20 0.62 -15.60 -22.98
N ALA A 21 1.17 -15.84 -24.18
CA ALA A 21 2.26 -15.03 -24.73
C ALA A 21 1.85 -13.56 -24.96
N ALA A 22 0.63 -13.32 -25.46
CA ALA A 22 0.13 -11.96 -25.68
C ALA A 22 -0.06 -11.19 -24.35
N ILE A 23 -0.63 -11.84 -23.34
CA ILE A 23 -0.79 -11.27 -22.00
C ILE A 23 0.58 -10.97 -21.36
N ALA A 24 1.53 -11.90 -21.46
CA ALA A 24 2.89 -11.71 -20.97
C ALA A 24 3.57 -10.51 -21.65
N ALA A 25 3.47 -10.40 -22.98
CA ALA A 25 4.02 -9.27 -23.73
C ALA A 25 3.37 -7.95 -23.33
N ALA A 26 2.05 -7.92 -23.16
CA ALA A 26 1.33 -6.73 -22.71
C ALA A 26 1.79 -6.30 -21.30
N ALA A 27 1.97 -7.24 -20.37
CA ALA A 27 2.46 -6.94 -19.03
C ALA A 27 3.89 -6.38 -19.04
N GLN A 28 4.77 -6.91 -19.89
CA GLN A 28 6.13 -6.39 -20.04
C GLN A 28 6.15 -4.93 -20.53
N GLN A 29 5.21 -4.55 -21.40
CA GLN A 29 5.12 -3.19 -21.91
C GLN A 29 4.45 -2.23 -20.92
N GLN A 30 3.34 -2.66 -20.30
CA GLN A 30 2.48 -1.77 -19.53
C GLN A 30 2.83 -1.72 -18.04
N ILE A 31 3.16 -2.87 -17.44
CA ILE A 31 3.36 -2.99 -15.99
C ILE A 31 4.84 -2.86 -15.62
N ALA A 32 5.72 -3.59 -16.30
CA ALA A 32 7.12 -3.76 -15.88
C ALA A 32 7.91 -2.45 -15.66
N PRO A 33 7.74 -1.38 -16.46
CA PRO A 33 8.45 -0.11 -16.23
C PRO A 33 8.11 0.53 -14.87
N LEU A 34 6.82 0.70 -14.56
CA LEU A 34 6.35 1.25 -13.28
C LEU A 34 6.67 0.31 -12.12
N CYS A 35 6.56 -0.99 -12.35
CA CYS A 35 6.86 -1.98 -11.34
C CYS A 35 8.30 -1.92 -10.82
N ARG A 36 9.28 -1.77 -11.71
CA ARG A 36 10.68 -1.55 -11.32
C ARG A 36 10.89 -0.26 -10.52
N ALA A 37 10.07 0.76 -10.76
CA ALA A 37 10.15 2.03 -10.05
C ALA A 37 9.62 1.92 -8.61
N VAL A 38 8.66 1.02 -8.34
CA VAL A 38 8.03 0.89 -7.00
C VAL A 38 8.60 -0.24 -6.14
N GLU A 39 9.21 -1.26 -6.76
CA GLU A 39 9.66 -2.46 -6.06
C GLU A 39 10.75 -2.14 -5.03
N GLY A 40 10.65 -2.76 -3.84
CA GLY A 40 11.62 -2.56 -2.77
C GLY A 40 11.66 -1.14 -2.19
N ARG A 41 10.60 -0.35 -2.37
CA ARG A 41 10.47 1.03 -1.86
C ARG A 41 9.28 1.19 -0.92
N PHE A 42 9.30 2.23 -0.11
CA PHE A 42 8.18 2.58 0.77
C PHE A 42 6.98 3.04 -0.08
N PRO A 43 5.75 2.53 0.16
CA PRO A 43 5.30 1.80 1.36
C PRO A 43 5.34 0.26 1.25
N LEU A 44 5.73 -0.32 0.10
CA LEU A 44 5.80 -1.78 -0.09
C LEU A 44 6.90 -2.43 0.75
N ARG A 45 8.03 -1.71 0.92
CA ARG A 45 9.10 -2.03 1.86
C ARG A 45 9.25 -0.91 2.87
N ARG A 46 9.01 -1.22 4.14
CA ARG A 46 9.05 -0.29 5.27
C ARG A 46 10.31 0.57 5.33
N ASP A 47 11.47 -0.05 5.16
CA ASP A 47 12.78 0.62 5.25
C ASP A 47 13.34 1.00 3.88
N GLY A 48 12.50 0.98 2.83
CA GLY A 48 12.92 1.36 1.49
C GLY A 48 12.98 2.85 1.28
N ALA A 49 13.61 3.31 0.20
CA ALA A 49 13.47 4.68 -0.25
C ALA A 49 12.02 4.95 -0.65
N ASP A 50 11.58 6.20 -0.68
CA ASP A 50 10.22 6.52 -1.10
C ASP A 50 10.02 6.24 -2.60
N VAL A 51 8.86 5.69 -2.94
CA VAL A 51 8.36 5.72 -4.32
C VAL A 51 7.94 7.15 -4.63
N PRO A 52 8.13 7.71 -5.84
CA PRO A 52 7.46 8.94 -6.21
C PRO A 52 5.93 8.80 -6.05
N VAL A 53 5.28 9.73 -5.34
CA VAL A 53 3.83 9.63 -5.04
C VAL A 53 3.01 9.42 -6.31
N ASP A 54 3.34 10.13 -7.39
CA ASP A 54 2.65 10.03 -8.67
C ASP A 54 2.84 8.67 -9.33
N ASP A 55 4.01 8.03 -9.21
CA ASP A 55 4.24 6.69 -9.75
C ASP A 55 3.46 5.63 -8.95
N PHE A 56 3.38 5.80 -7.62
CA PHE A 56 2.54 4.94 -6.80
C PHE A 56 1.05 5.09 -7.20
N ALA A 57 0.58 6.32 -7.38
CA ALA A 57 -0.79 6.59 -7.82
C ALA A 57 -1.07 6.04 -9.22
N ARG A 58 -0.18 6.27 -10.19
CA ARG A 58 -0.31 5.73 -11.56
C ARG A 58 -0.41 4.21 -11.59
N LEU A 59 0.28 3.53 -10.69
CA LEU A 59 0.27 2.07 -10.62
C LEU A 59 -0.97 1.52 -9.90
N PHE A 60 -1.29 2.07 -8.71
CA PHE A 60 -2.27 1.48 -7.79
C PHE A 60 -3.62 2.20 -7.72
N ALA A 61 -3.72 3.50 -8.00
CA ALA A 61 -4.96 4.26 -7.77
C ALA A 61 -6.15 3.70 -8.59
N PRO A 62 -7.40 4.05 -8.26
CA PRO A 62 -8.54 3.77 -9.12
C PRO A 62 -8.31 4.28 -10.55
N GLY A 63 -8.52 3.41 -11.53
CA GLY A 63 -8.16 3.65 -12.93
C GLY A 63 -6.66 3.59 -13.21
N GLY A 64 -5.83 3.11 -12.28
CA GLY A 64 -4.39 2.93 -12.47
C GLY A 64 -4.03 1.73 -13.35
N VAL A 65 -2.75 1.60 -13.66
CA VAL A 65 -2.23 0.59 -14.60
C VAL A 65 -2.61 -0.83 -14.22
N LEU A 66 -2.53 -1.22 -12.94
CA LEU A 66 -2.84 -2.59 -12.52
C LEU A 66 -4.33 -2.92 -12.66
N GLU A 67 -5.22 -1.98 -12.33
CA GLU A 67 -6.66 -2.16 -12.49
C GLU A 67 -7.06 -2.24 -13.97
N GLN A 68 -6.57 -1.29 -14.79
CA GLN A 68 -6.85 -1.27 -16.22
C GLN A 68 -6.35 -2.55 -16.90
N PHE A 69 -5.12 -2.97 -16.58
CA PHE A 69 -4.56 -4.19 -17.12
C PHE A 69 -5.38 -5.42 -16.72
N PHE A 70 -5.79 -5.52 -15.46
CA PHE A 70 -6.65 -6.61 -15.00
C PHE A 70 -7.96 -6.64 -15.76
N ALA A 71 -8.65 -5.50 -15.86
CA ALA A 71 -9.94 -5.39 -16.55
C ALA A 71 -9.85 -5.81 -18.03
N GLN A 72 -8.77 -5.41 -18.72
CA GLN A 72 -8.60 -5.66 -20.16
C GLN A 72 -8.08 -7.08 -20.47
N ASN A 73 -7.11 -7.58 -19.70
CA ASN A 73 -6.34 -8.76 -20.07
C ASN A 73 -6.64 -9.99 -19.20
N ILE A 74 -7.13 -9.81 -17.97
CA ILE A 74 -7.17 -10.87 -16.95
C ILE A 74 -8.59 -11.21 -16.51
N ARG A 75 -9.48 -10.22 -16.48
CA ARG A 75 -10.86 -10.34 -15.98
C ARG A 75 -11.64 -11.53 -16.58
N PRO A 76 -11.55 -11.84 -17.89
CA PRO A 76 -12.26 -13.00 -18.47
C PRO A 76 -11.85 -14.34 -17.84
N TYR A 77 -10.62 -14.42 -17.33
CA TYR A 77 -10.00 -15.65 -16.84
C TYR A 77 -9.97 -15.73 -15.31
N ALA A 78 -10.68 -14.84 -14.61
CA ALA A 78 -10.66 -14.72 -13.16
C ALA A 78 -12.06 -14.78 -12.56
N ASP A 79 -12.28 -15.70 -11.63
CA ASP A 79 -13.40 -15.66 -10.71
C ASP A 79 -13.01 -14.81 -9.49
N THR A 80 -13.57 -13.59 -9.45
CA THR A 80 -13.37 -12.61 -8.37
C THR A 80 -14.48 -12.65 -7.32
N THR A 81 -15.44 -13.57 -7.44
CA THR A 81 -16.53 -13.74 -6.45
C THR A 81 -16.08 -14.53 -5.22
N GLN A 82 -14.96 -15.25 -5.34
CA GLN A 82 -14.34 -16.05 -4.30
C GLN A 82 -13.17 -15.30 -3.65
N ASN A 83 -12.86 -15.61 -2.39
CA ASN A 83 -11.64 -15.16 -1.74
C ASN A 83 -10.85 -16.39 -1.22
N PRO A 84 -9.63 -16.68 -1.74
CA PRO A 84 -8.89 -15.93 -2.77
C PRO A 84 -9.49 -16.06 -4.16
N TRP A 85 -9.14 -15.12 -5.06
CA TRP A 85 -9.51 -15.17 -6.48
C TRP A 85 -8.99 -16.44 -7.15
N ARG A 86 -9.75 -16.99 -8.10
CA ARG A 86 -9.42 -18.26 -8.75
C ARG A 86 -9.37 -18.14 -10.28
N PRO A 87 -8.44 -18.82 -10.95
CA PRO A 87 -8.48 -18.92 -12.41
C PRO A 87 -9.76 -19.61 -12.85
N MET A 88 -10.39 -19.06 -13.89
CA MET A 88 -11.61 -19.57 -14.47
C MET A 88 -11.37 -19.92 -15.93
N ALA A 89 -11.70 -21.15 -16.31
CA ALA A 89 -11.64 -21.58 -17.70
C ALA A 89 -12.70 -20.85 -18.54
N THR A 90 -12.32 -20.43 -19.73
CA THR A 90 -13.21 -19.83 -20.73
C THR A 90 -13.26 -20.75 -21.94
N ASP A 91 -14.46 -21.09 -22.41
CA ASP A 91 -14.67 -21.93 -23.61
C ASP A 91 -13.95 -23.29 -23.58
N GLY A 92 -13.81 -23.88 -22.39
CA GLY A 92 -13.15 -25.18 -22.19
C GLY A 92 -11.62 -25.14 -22.32
N LEU A 93 -11.02 -23.96 -22.45
CA LEU A 93 -9.57 -23.76 -22.44
C LEU A 93 -9.05 -23.53 -21.02
N ALA A 94 -7.86 -24.04 -20.73
CA ALA A 94 -7.16 -23.69 -19.50
C ALA A 94 -6.90 -22.16 -19.46
N PRO A 95 -7.13 -21.50 -18.32
CA PRO A 95 -6.90 -20.07 -18.20
C PRO A 95 -5.41 -19.74 -18.47
N PRO A 96 -5.11 -18.66 -19.19
CA PRO A 96 -3.74 -18.23 -19.48
C PRO A 96 -3.06 -17.55 -18.27
N VAL A 97 -3.63 -17.67 -17.07
CA VAL A 97 -3.16 -17.07 -15.83
C VAL A 97 -3.24 -18.08 -14.69
N THR A 98 -2.28 -18.00 -13.76
CA THR A 98 -2.22 -18.87 -12.59
C THR A 98 -2.92 -18.25 -11.38
N ALA A 99 -3.18 -19.05 -10.34
CA ALA A 99 -3.69 -18.53 -9.08
C ALA A 99 -2.70 -17.54 -8.42
N ALA A 100 -1.39 -17.74 -8.63
CA ALA A 100 -0.36 -16.84 -8.11
C ALA A 100 -0.40 -15.47 -8.81
N ASP A 101 -0.65 -15.44 -10.12
CA ASP A 101 -0.83 -14.20 -10.89
C ASP A 101 -2.03 -13.42 -10.36
N LEU A 102 -3.18 -14.10 -10.23
CA LEU A 102 -4.40 -13.48 -9.70
C LEU A 102 -4.23 -12.96 -8.28
N ALA A 103 -3.48 -13.67 -7.43
CA ALA A 103 -3.18 -13.21 -6.08
C ALA A 103 -2.45 -11.86 -6.07
N GLN A 104 -1.60 -11.54 -7.06
CA GLN A 104 -0.95 -10.23 -7.12
C GLN A 104 -1.91 -9.11 -7.51
N PHE A 105 -2.85 -9.35 -8.42
CA PHE A 105 -3.90 -8.37 -8.73
C PHE A 105 -4.87 -8.17 -7.57
N GLN A 106 -5.21 -9.24 -6.84
CA GLN A 106 -6.01 -9.14 -5.62
C GLN A 106 -5.31 -8.30 -4.55
N ARG A 107 -4.00 -8.48 -4.37
CA ARG A 107 -3.17 -7.63 -3.48
C ARG A 107 -3.11 -6.19 -3.95
N ALA A 108 -2.96 -5.96 -5.25
CA ALA A 108 -2.96 -4.62 -5.83
C ALA A 108 -4.28 -3.89 -5.55
N GLN A 109 -5.41 -4.58 -5.68
CA GLN A 109 -6.71 -4.05 -5.31
C GLN A 109 -6.77 -3.69 -3.82
N ALA A 110 -6.32 -4.57 -2.93
CA ALA A 110 -6.33 -4.28 -1.48
C ALA A 110 -5.45 -3.06 -1.14
N ILE A 111 -4.29 -2.92 -1.78
CA ILE A 111 -3.42 -1.73 -1.64
C ILE A 111 -4.13 -0.48 -2.15
N ARG A 112 -4.74 -0.53 -3.34
CA ARG A 112 -5.53 0.59 -3.88
C ARG A 112 -6.61 1.02 -2.88
N ASP A 113 -7.44 0.08 -2.46
CA ASP A 113 -8.62 0.37 -1.64
C ASP A 113 -8.21 0.94 -0.27
N ALA A 114 -7.03 0.59 0.25
CA ALA A 114 -6.46 1.10 1.49
C ALA A 114 -5.84 2.51 1.38
N PHE A 115 -5.20 2.84 0.25
CA PHE A 115 -4.56 4.15 0.04
C PHE A 115 -5.51 5.19 -0.55
N PHE A 116 -6.55 4.74 -1.26
CA PHE A 116 -7.56 5.57 -1.91
C PHE A 116 -8.99 5.19 -1.46
N PRO A 117 -9.31 5.19 -0.14
CA PRO A 117 -10.60 4.72 0.36
C PRO A 117 -11.78 5.69 0.13
N GLY A 118 -11.50 6.92 -0.31
CA GLY A 118 -12.50 7.98 -0.50
C GLY A 118 -12.93 8.15 -1.96
N VAL A 119 -13.37 9.37 -2.29
CA VAL A 119 -13.62 9.77 -3.69
C VAL A 119 -12.32 9.67 -4.48
N ALA A 120 -12.39 9.20 -5.73
CA ALA A 120 -11.22 9.09 -6.60
C ALA A 120 -10.38 10.39 -6.59
N GLY A 121 -9.07 10.26 -6.35
CA GLY A 121 -8.15 11.39 -6.22
C GLY A 121 -8.03 12.00 -4.82
N THR A 122 -8.85 11.58 -3.84
CA THR A 122 -8.64 11.95 -2.44
C THR A 122 -7.71 10.95 -1.77
N GLY A 123 -6.61 11.45 -1.23
CA GLY A 123 -5.65 10.65 -0.49
C GLY A 123 -6.18 10.20 0.89
N LEU A 124 -5.40 9.35 1.56
CA LEU A 124 -5.71 8.84 2.89
C LEU A 124 -5.72 9.97 3.93
N ARG A 125 -6.69 9.95 4.84
CA ARG A 125 -6.77 10.85 6.01
C ARG A 125 -6.79 10.03 7.29
N PHE A 126 -6.13 10.52 8.33
CA PHE A 126 -6.08 9.88 9.64
C PHE A 126 -5.75 10.92 10.71
N GLU A 127 -6.01 10.59 11.98
CA GLU A 127 -5.68 11.44 13.11
C GLU A 127 -4.80 10.71 14.13
N LEU A 128 -3.94 11.49 14.78
CA LEU A 128 -3.13 11.05 15.91
C LEU A 128 -3.61 11.76 17.17
N ILE A 129 -4.11 11.00 18.13
CA ILE A 129 -4.53 11.50 19.42
C ILE A 129 -3.38 11.24 20.39
N PRO A 130 -2.76 12.27 20.98
CA PRO A 130 -1.68 12.06 21.94
C PRO A 130 -2.15 11.16 23.09
N GLN A 131 -1.26 10.30 23.60
CA GLN A 131 -1.53 9.44 24.75
C GLN A 131 -0.44 9.55 25.82
N GLY A 132 0.71 10.13 25.48
CA GLY A 132 1.76 10.48 26.42
C GLY A 132 3.12 10.57 25.74
N LEU A 133 4.10 11.05 26.49
CA LEU A 133 5.51 11.07 26.10
C LEU A 133 6.32 10.11 26.99
N ASP A 134 7.58 9.90 26.64
CA ASP A 134 8.53 9.27 27.55
C ASP A 134 8.72 10.09 28.84
N LEU A 135 9.18 9.44 29.91
CA LEU A 135 9.31 10.03 31.25
C LEU A 135 10.33 11.17 31.33
N ASN A 136 11.24 11.29 30.36
CA ASN A 136 12.29 12.31 30.37
C ASN A 136 11.87 13.56 29.58
N SER A 137 10.67 13.56 28.97
CA SER A 137 10.18 14.62 28.09
C SER A 137 9.13 15.50 28.80
N ASN A 138 9.43 16.80 28.91
CA ASN A 138 8.54 17.80 29.51
C ASN A 138 7.46 18.28 28.52
N SER A 139 7.74 18.22 27.23
CA SER A 139 6.80 18.47 26.15
C SER A 139 7.36 17.97 24.83
N ALA A 140 6.51 17.89 23.82
CA ALA A 140 6.95 17.70 22.44
C ALA A 140 6.10 18.56 21.50
N VAL A 141 6.56 18.70 20.28
CA VAL A 141 5.88 19.40 19.20
C VAL A 141 5.85 18.49 17.99
N LEU A 142 4.65 18.21 17.50
CA LEU A 142 4.41 17.59 16.20
C LEU A 142 3.98 18.68 15.21
N GLU A 143 4.85 18.99 14.26
CA GLU A 143 4.54 19.90 13.16
C GLU A 143 4.15 19.10 11.93
N ALA A 144 2.99 19.41 11.35
CA ALA A 144 2.50 18.82 10.11
C ALA A 144 1.68 19.83 9.33
N ASP A 145 1.86 19.89 8.01
CA ASP A 145 1.20 20.85 7.11
C ASP A 145 1.35 22.32 7.60
N GLY A 146 2.50 22.65 8.19
CA GLY A 146 2.80 23.98 8.75
C GLY A 146 2.06 24.30 10.06
N VAL A 147 1.31 23.35 10.61
CA VAL A 147 0.60 23.50 11.89
C VAL A 147 1.44 22.88 13.00
N ARG A 148 1.79 23.70 13.99
CA ARG A 148 2.52 23.27 15.18
C ARG A 148 1.55 22.75 16.24
N ASN A 149 1.65 21.47 16.59
CA ASN A 149 0.80 20.83 17.59
C ASN A 149 1.61 20.53 18.85
N GLU A 150 1.30 21.21 19.94
CA GLU A 150 1.93 20.96 21.24
C GLU A 150 1.40 19.65 21.86
N LEU A 151 2.33 18.83 22.33
CA LEU A 151 2.07 17.53 22.92
C LEU A 151 2.42 17.58 24.41
N PRO A 152 1.42 17.50 25.30
CA PRO A 152 1.67 17.46 26.74
C PRO A 152 2.18 16.06 27.15
N PRO A 153 3.02 15.94 28.20
CA PRO A 153 3.51 14.65 28.70
C PRO A 153 2.40 13.66 29.06
N THR A 154 1.26 14.16 29.52
CA THR A 154 0.10 13.37 29.97
C THR A 154 -0.80 12.87 28.85
N GLY A 155 -0.57 13.29 27.59
CA GLY A 155 -1.37 12.84 26.44
C GLY A 155 -2.74 13.50 26.29
N THR A 156 -3.11 14.49 27.09
CA THR A 156 -4.42 15.18 26.99
C THR A 156 -4.53 16.19 25.84
N GLY A 157 -3.75 15.99 24.76
CA GLY A 157 -3.64 16.91 23.63
C GLY A 157 -4.81 16.79 22.63
N ARG A 158 -4.93 17.79 21.75
CA ARG A 158 -5.89 17.76 20.64
C ARG A 158 -5.48 16.73 19.59
N PRO A 159 -6.42 16.08 18.90
CA PRO A 159 -6.10 15.25 17.74
C PRO A 159 -5.34 16.04 16.68
N VAL A 160 -4.26 15.46 16.16
CA VAL A 160 -3.48 15.99 15.05
C VAL A 160 -3.96 15.33 13.77
N LEU A 161 -4.53 16.12 12.87
CA LEU A 161 -5.02 15.64 11.59
C LEU A 161 -3.87 15.52 10.59
N LEU A 162 -3.78 14.38 9.92
CA LEU A 162 -2.76 14.09 8.92
C LEU A 162 -3.41 13.56 7.64
N SER A 163 -2.74 13.81 6.52
CA SER A 163 -3.11 13.22 5.24
C SER A 163 -1.91 12.66 4.51
N TRP A 164 -2.18 11.69 3.64
CA TRP A 164 -1.27 11.27 2.59
C TRP A 164 -1.96 11.46 1.23
N PRO A 165 -1.31 12.05 0.23
CA PRO A 165 0.01 12.67 0.30
C PRO A 165 0.06 13.85 1.28
N ALA A 166 1.20 14.01 1.96
CA ALA A 166 1.44 15.16 2.84
C ALA A 166 1.72 16.43 2.03
N ARG A 167 1.37 17.61 2.56
CA ARG A 167 1.62 18.89 1.86
C ARG A 167 3.03 19.44 2.12
N GLY A 168 3.74 18.87 3.09
CA GLY A 168 5.08 19.28 3.47
C GLY A 168 5.77 18.22 4.33
N ASN A 169 6.82 18.66 5.03
CA ASN A 169 7.49 17.83 5.99
C ASN A 169 6.61 17.60 7.23
N VAL A 170 6.95 16.54 7.96
CA VAL A 170 6.40 16.25 9.28
C VAL A 170 7.59 16.16 10.23
N SER A 171 7.53 16.88 11.35
CA SER A 171 8.60 16.86 12.35
C SER A 171 8.09 16.64 13.76
N LEU A 172 8.87 15.91 14.56
CA LEU A 172 8.61 15.63 15.96
C LEU A 172 9.84 16.04 16.79
N ALA A 173 9.67 17.07 17.60
CA ALA A 173 10.72 17.64 18.45
C ALA A 173 10.34 17.54 19.93
N PHE A 174 11.25 17.06 20.76
CA PHE A 174 11.04 16.90 22.21
C PHE A 174 11.75 18.00 23.00
N THR A 175 11.23 18.32 24.19
CA THR A 175 11.86 19.23 25.15
C THR A 175 12.01 18.54 26.50
N PRO A 176 13.23 18.41 27.06
CA PRO A 176 14.51 18.65 26.39
C PRO A 176 14.72 17.74 25.16
N PRO A 177 15.58 18.11 24.20
CA PRO A 177 15.85 17.27 23.04
C PRO A 177 16.48 15.92 23.45
N GLY A 178 16.29 14.90 22.62
CA GLY A 178 17.02 13.63 22.72
C GLY A 178 18.38 13.70 22.05
N TYR A 179 19.20 12.65 22.23
CA TYR A 179 20.53 12.60 21.61
C TYR A 179 20.47 12.56 20.07
N ALA A 180 19.37 12.08 19.50
CA ALA A 180 19.16 12.00 18.05
C ALA A 180 18.56 13.30 17.46
N GLY A 181 18.36 14.34 18.28
CA GLY A 181 17.71 15.58 17.87
C GLY A 181 16.23 15.39 17.55
N SER A 182 15.69 16.26 16.68
CA SER A 182 14.31 16.14 16.19
C SER A 182 14.21 15.08 15.08
N LEU A 183 13.08 14.37 15.04
CA LEU A 183 12.74 13.52 13.89
C LEU A 183 12.13 14.41 12.81
N THR A 184 12.72 14.48 11.63
CA THR A 184 12.17 15.20 10.47
C THR A 184 12.00 14.23 9.30
N LEU A 185 10.83 14.25 8.69
CA LEU A 185 10.44 13.41 7.57
C LEU A 185 9.93 14.29 6.44
N ASP A 186 10.47 14.09 5.25
CA ASP A 186 10.23 14.97 4.10
C ASP A 186 9.37 14.33 3.01
N GLY A 187 8.88 15.18 2.11
CA GLY A 187 8.15 14.77 0.91
C GLY A 187 6.73 14.30 1.16
N GLY A 188 6.04 13.89 0.09
CA GLY A 188 4.63 13.50 0.15
C GLY A 188 4.33 12.26 1.00
N TRP A 189 5.36 11.53 1.45
CA TRP A 189 5.23 10.36 2.33
C TRP A 189 5.47 10.66 3.80
N SER A 190 5.85 11.89 4.17
CA SER A 190 6.27 12.26 5.53
C SER A 190 5.28 11.82 6.62
N SER A 191 3.98 12.03 6.41
CA SER A 191 2.91 11.62 7.32
C SER A 191 2.82 10.09 7.50
N LEU A 192 2.93 9.33 6.40
CA LEU A 192 2.95 7.87 6.47
C LEU A 192 4.27 7.33 7.02
N ARG A 193 5.39 7.98 6.74
CA ARG A 193 6.69 7.64 7.34
C ARG A 193 6.67 7.80 8.85
N LEU A 194 5.94 8.77 9.38
CA LEU A 194 5.81 8.96 10.81
C LEU A 194 5.16 7.75 11.49
N VAL A 195 4.18 7.13 10.82
CA VAL A 195 3.31 6.11 11.44
C VAL A 195 3.57 4.68 10.96
N MET A 196 4.22 4.50 9.80
CA MET A 196 4.57 3.21 9.21
C MET A 196 6.08 3.05 8.97
N GLY A 197 6.88 4.09 9.17
CA GLY A 197 8.32 4.06 8.96
C GLY A 197 9.10 3.33 10.06
N PRO A 198 10.43 3.37 10.03
CA PRO A 198 11.29 2.62 10.96
C PRO A 198 11.12 3.04 12.42
N HIS A 199 10.77 4.31 12.68
CA HIS A 199 10.56 4.85 14.02
C HIS A 199 9.24 4.44 14.68
N ALA A 200 8.32 3.85 13.92
CA ALA A 200 6.97 3.57 14.36
C ALA A 200 6.77 2.12 14.80
N THR A 201 6.01 1.88 15.85
CA THR A 201 5.46 0.55 16.14
C THR A 201 3.96 0.68 16.30
N LEU A 202 3.23 -0.05 15.44
CA LEU A 202 1.78 -0.09 15.45
C LEU A 202 1.28 -1.37 16.10
N GLN A 203 0.39 -1.23 17.07
CA GLN A 203 -0.35 -2.32 17.68
C GLN A 203 -1.84 -2.06 17.51
N ARG A 204 -2.57 -2.99 16.90
CA ARG A 204 -4.03 -2.87 16.78
C ARG A 204 -4.69 -3.05 18.15
N LEU A 205 -5.54 -2.10 18.53
CA LEU A 205 -6.29 -2.13 19.79
C LEU A 205 -7.71 -2.72 19.63
N GLY A 206 -8.22 -2.78 18.40
CA GLY A 206 -9.55 -3.28 18.06
C GLY A 206 -10.33 -2.25 17.23
N GLY A 207 -11.15 -2.73 16.27
CA GLY A 207 -11.78 -1.86 15.28
C GLY A 207 -10.75 -1.07 14.47
N GLU A 208 -11.04 0.20 14.22
CA GLU A 208 -10.18 1.16 13.50
C GLU A 208 -9.33 2.00 14.47
N ARG A 209 -8.73 1.34 15.47
CA ARG A 209 -7.87 2.00 16.47
C ARG A 209 -6.56 1.26 16.63
N TYR A 210 -5.48 2.02 16.65
CA TYR A 210 -4.12 1.52 16.77
C TYR A 210 -3.39 2.31 17.84
N ARG A 211 -2.63 1.63 18.69
CA ARG A 211 -1.59 2.27 19.48
C ARG A 211 -0.37 2.43 18.58
N LEU A 212 0.03 3.68 18.37
CA LEU A 212 1.25 4.05 17.70
C LEU A 212 2.26 4.48 18.76
N THR A 213 3.41 3.80 18.78
CA THR A 213 4.59 4.25 19.53
C THR A 213 5.62 4.76 18.53
N ILE A 214 6.07 5.99 18.69
CA ILE A 214 7.17 6.57 17.92
C ILE A 214 8.39 6.65 18.84
N ALA A 215 9.51 6.09 18.39
CA ALA A 215 10.78 6.16 19.10
C ALA A 215 11.86 6.80 18.21
N HIS A 216 12.53 7.83 18.73
CA HIS A 216 13.64 8.50 18.06
C HIS A 216 14.75 8.80 19.06
N GLY A 217 15.83 8.03 18.98
CA GLY A 217 16.87 8.04 20.00
C GLY A 217 16.36 7.55 21.36
N ASP A 218 16.57 8.35 22.40
CA ASP A 218 16.09 8.15 23.77
C ASP A 218 14.70 8.78 24.04
N ARG A 219 14.07 9.35 23.01
CA ARG A 219 12.76 10.01 23.11
C ARG A 219 11.66 9.15 22.52
N GLY A 220 10.47 9.28 23.10
CA GLY A 220 9.31 8.52 22.69
C GLY A 220 8.00 9.27 22.83
N ALA A 221 7.08 9.03 21.91
CA ALA A 221 5.71 9.52 21.98
C ALA A 221 4.73 8.39 21.67
N ILE A 222 3.61 8.35 22.38
CA ILE A 222 2.53 7.39 22.18
C ILE A 222 1.30 8.15 21.70
N PHE A 223 0.67 7.60 20.66
CA PHE A 223 -0.57 8.10 20.10
C PHE A 223 -1.60 6.97 19.97
N GLU A 224 -2.87 7.32 20.03
CA GLU A 224 -3.92 6.54 19.39
C GLU A 224 -4.05 7.03 17.95
N LEU A 225 -3.80 6.15 17.00
CA LEU A 225 -4.02 6.41 15.57
C LEU A 225 -5.43 5.94 15.20
N ARG A 226 -6.19 6.83 14.56
CA ARG A 226 -7.50 6.55 13.99
C ARG A 226 -7.51 6.84 12.48
N PRO A 227 -7.74 5.84 11.63
CA PRO A 227 -7.93 6.05 10.20
C PRO A 227 -9.26 6.77 9.93
N GLY A 228 -9.31 7.53 8.83
CA GLY A 228 -10.55 8.11 8.31
C GLY A 228 -11.44 7.12 7.55
N SER A 229 -11.02 5.85 7.41
CA SER A 229 -11.76 4.79 6.72
C SER A 229 -11.51 3.43 7.37
N SER A 230 -12.53 2.55 7.34
CA SER A 230 -12.38 1.15 7.72
C SER A 230 -11.41 0.35 6.84
N THR A 231 -11.13 0.86 5.64
CA THR A 231 -10.10 0.30 4.75
C THR A 231 -8.89 1.23 4.79
N ASN A 232 -7.77 0.76 5.33
CA ASN A 232 -6.57 1.56 5.58
C ASN A 232 -5.28 0.72 5.54
N PRO A 233 -4.09 1.34 5.41
CA PRO A 233 -2.84 0.62 5.19
C PRO A 233 -2.12 0.19 6.49
N PHE A 234 -2.58 0.60 7.67
CA PHE A 234 -1.80 0.55 8.93
C PHE A 234 -1.56 -0.87 9.48
N ASN A 235 -2.24 -1.88 8.94
CA ASN A 235 -1.95 -3.30 9.20
C ASN A 235 -2.17 -4.15 7.95
N LEU A 236 -1.91 -3.58 6.77
CA LEU A 236 -2.20 -4.23 5.50
C LEU A 236 -1.08 -5.20 5.13
N ALA A 237 -1.31 -6.50 5.31
CA ALA A 237 -0.33 -7.55 5.03
C ALA A 237 0.05 -7.60 3.52
N GLU A 238 -0.82 -7.08 2.66
CA GLU A 238 -0.65 -7.06 1.22
C GLU A 238 0.52 -6.19 0.78
N LEU A 239 0.88 -5.13 1.54
CA LEU A 239 2.05 -4.30 1.25
C LEU A 239 3.34 -5.11 1.15
N SER A 240 3.61 -5.96 2.16
CA SER A 240 4.84 -6.75 2.22
C SER A 240 4.81 -7.99 1.32
N ARG A 241 3.61 -8.46 0.97
CA ARG A 241 3.38 -9.65 0.15
C ARG A 241 3.24 -9.36 -1.33
N PHE A 242 2.92 -8.12 -1.69
CA PHE A 242 2.80 -7.71 -3.09
C PHE A 242 4.13 -7.89 -3.80
N ARG A 243 4.06 -8.53 -4.97
CA ARG A 243 5.12 -8.60 -5.95
C ARG A 243 4.51 -8.18 -7.27
N CYS A 244 5.29 -7.49 -8.07
CA CYS A 244 4.87 -7.12 -9.39
C CYS A 244 4.47 -8.36 -10.20
N PRO A 245 3.30 -8.37 -10.87
CA PRO A 245 2.87 -9.53 -11.64
C PRO A 245 3.90 -9.89 -12.72
N VAL A 246 4.49 -11.09 -12.63
CA VAL A 246 5.37 -11.66 -13.64
C VAL A 246 4.57 -12.71 -14.41
N LEU A 247 3.81 -12.26 -15.39
CA LEU A 247 3.02 -13.15 -16.25
C LEU A 247 3.97 -13.90 -17.19
N ALA A 248 4.17 -15.18 -16.93
CA ALA A 248 5.03 -16.02 -17.76
C ALA A 248 4.33 -16.37 -19.09
N PRO A 249 5.05 -16.37 -20.22
CA PRO A 249 4.51 -16.82 -21.51
C PRO A 249 4.16 -18.31 -21.51
#